data_AF-A0A094ZLQ6-F1
#
_entry.id   AF-A0A094ZLQ6-F1
#
_cell.length_a   1.000
_cell.length_b   1.000
_cell.length_c   1.000
_cell.angle_alpha   90.00
_cell.angle_beta   90.00
_cell.angle_gamma   90.00
#
_symmetry.space_group_name_H-M   'P 1'
#
loop_
_entity.id
_entity.type
_entity.pdbx_description
1 polymer ?
#
loop_
_entity_poly.entity_id
_entity_poly.type
_entity_poly.pdbx_seq_one_letter_code
_entity_poly.pdbx_strand_id
1 'polypeptide(L)'
;MKLSLSEQGWNRLFLILNGVFLVYSIILFALGIKAQDDLGQFKTILQGINPPILPTIIFTGFIGIIGSITGYCKIMKPNQIVIILFFTNANYTLMDSLNYYDIHPLYHEQFEQLQTNVS
;
A
#
# COMPACT_ATOMS: atom_id res chain seq x y z
N MET A 1 -22.10 -8.82 35.69
CA MET A 1 -22.15 -7.55 34.92
C MET A 1 -21.92 -7.90 33.45
N LYS A 2 -22.89 -7.66 32.56
CA LYS A 2 -22.79 -8.01 31.13
C LYS A 2 -22.21 -6.77 30.42
N LEU A 3 -20.93 -6.79 30.05
CA LEU A 3 -20.34 -5.72 29.25
C LEU A 3 -20.90 -5.80 27.82
N SER A 4 -22.01 -5.11 27.57
CA SER A 4 -22.50 -4.88 26.21
C SER A 4 -21.95 -3.56 25.69
N LEU A 5 -20.99 -3.64 24.76
CA LEU A 5 -20.58 -2.49 23.96
C LEU A 5 -21.72 -2.07 23.03
N SER A 6 -21.90 -0.76 22.86
CA SER A 6 -22.79 -0.22 21.83
C SER A 6 -22.25 -0.57 20.43
N GLU A 7 -23.13 -0.58 19.42
CA GLU A 7 -22.75 -0.81 18.03
C GLU A 7 -21.62 0.13 17.57
N GLN A 8 -21.68 1.40 17.99
CA GLN A 8 -20.62 2.38 17.73
C GLN A 8 -19.30 2.01 18.42
N GLY A 9 -19.36 1.44 19.62
CA GLY A 9 -18.18 0.94 20.33
C GLY A 9 -17.52 -0.25 19.61
N TRP A 10 -18.33 -1.18 19.11
CA TRP A 10 -17.85 -2.30 18.30
C TRP A 10 -17.21 -1.85 16.99
N ASN A 11 -17.80 -0.89 16.29
CA ASN A 11 -17.25 -0.36 15.04
C ASN A 11 -15.89 0.32 15.27
N ARG A 12 -15.74 1.11 16.34
CA ARG A 12 -14.46 1.73 16.70
C ARG A 12 -13.40 0.69 17.07
N LEU A 13 -13.76 -0.31 17.87
CA LEU A 13 -12.85 -1.40 18.23
C LEU A 13 -12.41 -2.19 16.99
N PHE A 14 -13.34 -2.52 16.10
CA PHE A 14 -13.04 -3.23 14.86
C PHE A 14 -12.11 -2.40 13.95
N LEU A 15 -12.28 -1.08 13.90
CA LEU A 15 -11.42 -0.18 13.14
C LEU A 15 -9.98 -0.17 13.69
N ILE A 16 -9.82 -0.09 15.02
CA ILE A 16 -8.51 -0.13 15.68
C ILE A 16 -7.82 -1.48 15.44
N LEU A 17 -8.54 -2.60 15.63
CA LEU A 17 -7.99 -3.94 15.44
C LEU A 17 -7.55 -4.18 13.99
N ASN A 18 -8.37 -3.78 13.01
CA ASN A 18 -7.97 -3.86 11.60
C ASN A 18 -6.77 -2.97 11.29
N GLY A 19 -6.61 -1.82 11.95
CA GLY A 19 -5.44 -0.95 11.78
C GLY A 19 -4.16 -1.56 12.31
N VAL A 20 -4.19 -2.13 13.51
CA VAL A 20 -3.04 -2.84 14.07
C VAL A 20 -2.68 -4.04 13.19
N PHE A 21 -3.69 -4.78 12.72
CA PHE A 21 -3.48 -5.93 11.85
C PHE A 21 -2.93 -5.53 10.47
N LEU A 22 -3.36 -4.40 9.91
CA LEU A 22 -2.84 -3.85 8.65
C LEU A 22 -1.36 -3.49 8.79
N VAL A 23 -1.00 -2.74 9.84
CA VAL A 23 0.39 -2.35 10.10
C VAL A 23 1.28 -3.58 10.26
N TYR A 24 0.84 -4.57 11.05
CA TYR A 24 1.54 -5.85 11.20
C TYR A 24 1.75 -6.56 9.85
N SER A 25 0.71 -6.60 9.02
CA SER A 25 0.76 -7.28 7.71
C SER A 25 1.71 -6.59 6.72
N ILE A 26 1.74 -5.25 6.72
CA ILE A 26 2.69 -4.46 5.92
C ILE A 26 4.13 -4.73 6.36
N ILE A 27 4.38 -4.75 7.67
CA ILE A 27 5.71 -5.05 8.23
C ILE A 27 6.15 -6.46 7.83
N LEU A 28 5.28 -7.46 7.99
CA LEU A 28 5.56 -8.84 7.57
C LEU A 28 5.90 -8.92 6.07
N PHE A 29 5.11 -8.26 5.23
CA PHE A 29 5.31 -8.26 3.79
C PHE A 29 6.64 -7.61 3.40
N ALA A 30 6.95 -6.43 3.95
CA ALA A 30 8.18 -5.70 3.68
C ALA A 30 9.42 -6.47 4.18
N LEU A 31 9.37 -7.05 5.38
CA LEU A 31 10.45 -7.88 5.90
C LEU A 31 10.64 -9.16 5.07
N GLY A 32 9.55 -9.76 4.60
CA GLY A 32 9.59 -10.92 3.70
C GLY A 32 10.29 -10.61 2.39
N ILE A 33 9.95 -9.49 1.73
CA ILE A 33 10.60 -9.04 0.50
C ILE A 33 12.08 -8.76 0.76
N LYS A 34 12.39 -7.97 1.80
CA LYS A 34 13.77 -7.61 2.12
C LYS A 34 14.64 -8.86 2.36
N ALA A 35 14.12 -9.81 3.15
CA ALA A 35 14.84 -11.06 3.41
C ALA A 35 15.00 -11.92 2.14
N GLN A 36 14.06 -11.87 1.21
CA GLN A 36 14.18 -12.52 -0.10
C GLN A 36 15.24 -11.84 -0.98
N ASP A 37 15.31 -10.52 -0.99
CA ASP A 37 16.30 -9.75 -1.76
C ASP A 37 17.72 -9.98 -1.22
N ASP A 38 17.91 -9.85 0.09
CA ASP A 38 19.19 -10.10 0.77
C ASP A 38 19.66 -11.53 0.45
N LEU A 39 18.77 -12.53 0.57
CA LEU A 39 19.12 -13.91 0.28
C LEU A 39 19.38 -14.16 -1.22
N GLY A 40 18.68 -13.45 -2.11
CA GLY A 40 18.92 -13.49 -3.56
C GLY A 40 20.36 -13.11 -3.92
N GLN A 41 20.92 -12.11 -3.24
CA GLN A 41 22.32 -11.71 -3.44
C GLN A 41 23.30 -12.83 -3.05
N PHE A 42 23.04 -13.52 -1.94
CA PHE A 42 23.87 -14.64 -1.48
C PHE A 42 23.64 -15.92 -2.26
N LYS A 43 22.45 -16.16 -2.82
CA LYS A 43 22.16 -17.34 -3.64
C LYS A 43 23.01 -17.41 -4.91
N THR A 44 23.32 -16.25 -5.49
CA THR A 44 24.28 -16.11 -6.59
C THR A 44 25.66 -16.71 -6.21
N ILE A 45 26.00 -16.71 -4.92
CA ILE A 45 27.27 -17.21 -4.38
C ILE A 45 27.14 -18.64 -3.83
N LEU A 46 26.03 -18.99 -3.16
CA LEU A 46 25.88 -20.23 -2.37
C LEU A 46 25.12 -21.36 -3.07
N GLN A 47 24.59 -21.18 -4.29
CA GLN A 47 23.78 -22.17 -5.05
C GLN A 47 22.66 -22.86 -4.22
N GLY A 48 22.16 -22.20 -3.18
CA GLY A 48 21.19 -22.75 -2.25
C GLY A 48 19.73 -22.61 -2.73
N ILE A 49 18.87 -23.51 -2.25
CA ILE A 49 17.42 -23.41 -2.45
C ILE A 49 16.86 -22.29 -1.54
N ASN A 50 15.94 -21.46 -2.04
CA ASN A 50 15.31 -20.44 -1.19
C ASN A 50 14.53 -21.12 -0.05
N PRO A 51 14.70 -20.67 1.20
CA PRO A 51 13.93 -21.14 2.35
C PRO A 51 12.43 -20.99 2.07
N PRO A 52 11.63 -22.05 2.22
CA PRO A 52 10.18 -22.00 1.99
C PRO A 52 9.46 -20.97 2.88
N ILE A 53 10.06 -20.59 4.01
CA ILE A 53 9.49 -19.62 4.94
C ILE A 53 9.37 -18.21 4.35
N LEU A 54 10.23 -17.82 3.42
CA LEU A 54 10.20 -16.49 2.80
C LEU A 54 8.94 -16.26 1.95
N PRO A 55 8.62 -17.11 0.94
CA PRO A 55 7.38 -16.96 0.20
C PRO A 55 6.14 -17.14 1.10
N THR A 56 6.22 -17.97 2.16
CA THR A 56 5.11 -18.07 3.13
C THR A 56 4.87 -16.77 3.88
N ILE A 57 5.92 -16.10 4.36
CA ILE A 57 5.82 -14.79 5.05
C ILE A 57 5.25 -13.72 4.13
N ILE A 58 5.74 -13.64 2.88
CA ILE A 58 5.27 -12.69 1.88
C ILE A 58 3.78 -12.93 1.59
N PHE A 59 3.40 -14.18 1.33
CA PHE A 59 2.01 -14.53 1.03
C PHE A 59 1.08 -14.24 2.22
N THR A 60 1.52 -14.56 3.44
CA THR A 60 0.75 -14.28 4.67
C THR A 60 0.55 -12.78 4.87
N GLY A 61 1.61 -11.97 4.69
CA GLY A 61 1.52 -10.51 4.76
C GLY A 61 0.55 -9.95 3.73
N PHE A 62 0.59 -10.46 2.49
CA PHE A 62 -0.32 -10.03 1.43
C PHE A 62 -1.79 -10.34 1.73
N ILE A 63 -2.09 -11.57 2.20
CA ILE A 63 -3.44 -11.96 2.62
C ILE A 63 -3.92 -11.11 3.80
N GLY A 64 -3.04 -10.80 4.76
CA GLY A 64 -3.34 -9.93 5.90
C GLY A 64 -3.71 -8.50 5.49
N ILE A 65 -3.03 -7.94 4.49
CA ILE A 65 -3.36 -6.63 3.92
C ILE A 65 -4.77 -6.66 3.29
N ILE A 66 -5.07 -7.65 2.45
CA ILE A 66 -6.39 -7.80 1.82
C ILE A 66 -7.49 -7.96 2.88
N GLY A 67 -7.25 -8.79 3.89
CA GLY A 67 -8.20 -8.98 4.99
C GLY A 67 -8.51 -7.69 5.74
N SER A 68 -7.46 -6.90 6.03
CA SER A 68 -7.61 -5.61 6.72
C SER A 68 -8.40 -4.60 5.89
N ILE A 69 -8.11 -4.49 4.59
CA ILE A 69 -8.84 -3.60 3.66
C ILE A 69 -10.32 -4.00 3.60
N THR A 70 -10.60 -5.31 3.49
CA THR A 70 -11.97 -5.83 3.50
C THR A 70 -12.70 -5.48 4.80
N GLY A 71 -12.00 -5.55 5.94
CA GLY A 71 -12.50 -5.10 7.24
C GLY A 71 -12.89 -3.62 7.26
N TYR A 72 -12.05 -2.75 6.70
CA TYR A 72 -12.38 -1.32 6.56
C TYR A 72 -13.59 -1.08 5.65
N CYS A 73 -13.64 -1.74 4.49
CA CYS A 73 -14.77 -1.63 3.55
C CYS A 73 -16.11 -2.00 4.19
N LYS A 74 -16.14 -2.95 5.15
CA LYS A 74 -17.37 -3.32 5.87
C LYS A 74 -17.92 -2.20 6.75
N ILE A 75 -17.07 -1.36 7.33
CA ILE A 75 -17.47 -0.28 8.25
C ILE A 75 -17.87 0.98 7.46
N MET A 76 -17.22 1.20 6.31
CA MET A 76 -17.39 2.41 5.52
C MET A 76 -18.71 2.42 4.76
N LYS A 77 -19.31 3.60 4.64
CA LYS A 77 -20.45 3.77 3.74
C LYS A 77 -19.98 3.66 2.28
N PRO A 78 -20.78 3.11 1.36
CA PRO A 78 -20.38 2.91 -0.04
C PRO A 78 -19.83 4.18 -0.72
N ASN A 79 -20.45 5.32 -0.43
CA ASN A 79 -20.04 6.64 -0.90
C ASN A 79 -18.67 7.10 -0.37
N GLN A 80 -18.27 6.70 0.84
CA GLN A 80 -16.92 6.97 1.36
C GLN A 80 -15.86 6.12 0.65
N ILE A 81 -16.19 4.86 0.32
CA ILE A 81 -15.30 3.97 -0.43
C ILE A 81 -15.02 4.53 -1.83
N VAL A 82 -16.07 4.98 -2.53
CA VAL A 82 -15.93 5.60 -3.87
C VAL A 82 -15.06 6.86 -3.82
N ILE A 83 -15.25 7.71 -2.82
CA ILE A 83 -14.44 8.93 -2.65
C ILE A 83 -12.97 8.57 -2.41
N ILE A 84 -12.68 7.62 -1.53
CA ILE A 84 -11.29 7.19 -1.25
C ILE A 84 -10.65 6.57 -2.49
N LEU A 85 -11.38 5.73 -3.20
CA LEU A 85 -10.91 5.12 -4.44
C LEU A 85 -10.61 6.18 -5.51
N PHE A 86 -11.47 7.19 -5.66
CA PHE A 86 -11.25 8.31 -6.56
C PHE A 86 -9.97 9.07 -6.20
N PHE A 87 -9.83 9.51 -4.94
CA PHE A 87 -8.63 10.22 -4.49
C PHE A 87 -7.37 9.37 -4.67
N THR A 88 -7.41 8.09 -4.35
CA THR A 88 -6.25 7.20 -4.48
C THR A 88 -5.83 7.07 -5.94
N ASN A 89 -6.76 6.80 -6.85
CA ASN A 89 -6.47 6.74 -8.29
C ASN A 89 -5.96 8.06 -8.84
N ALA A 90 -6.59 9.19 -8.47
CA ALA A 90 -6.14 10.51 -8.91
C ALA A 90 -4.71 10.81 -8.47
N ASN A 91 -4.33 10.43 -7.24
CA ASN A 91 -2.95 10.58 -6.76
C ASN A 91 -1.96 9.68 -7.51
N TYR A 92 -2.34 8.43 -7.80
CA TYR A 92 -1.50 7.54 -8.62
C TYR A 92 -1.28 8.10 -10.03
N THR A 93 -2.34 8.55 -10.71
CA THR A 93 -2.23 9.16 -12.04
C THR A 93 -1.39 10.44 -12.01
N LEU A 94 -1.55 11.27 -10.97
CA LEU A 94 -0.72 12.47 -10.80
C LEU A 94 0.76 12.11 -10.63
N MET A 95 1.07 11.15 -9.75
CA MET A 95 2.45 10.68 -9.55
C MET A 95 3.07 10.14 -10.84
N ASP A 96 2.30 9.35 -11.60
CA ASP A 96 2.76 8.82 -12.89
C ASP A 96 3.04 9.93 -13.91
N SER A 97 2.16 10.94 -13.98
CA SER A 97 2.38 12.11 -14.83
C SER A 97 3.60 12.93 -14.42
N LEU A 98 3.82 13.14 -13.12
CA LEU A 98 5.00 13.85 -12.60
C LEU A 98 6.28 13.10 -12.93
N ASN A 99 6.29 11.78 -12.72
CA ASN A 99 7.41 10.94 -13.12
C ASN A 99 7.66 11.07 -14.63
N TYR A 100 6.62 11.00 -15.46
CA TYR A 100 6.76 11.15 -16.93
C TYR A 100 7.41 12.49 -17.32
N TYR A 101 7.04 13.59 -16.69
CA TYR A 101 7.67 14.89 -16.95
C TYR A 101 9.14 14.94 -16.52
N ASP A 102 9.49 14.31 -15.40
CA ASP A 102 10.86 14.30 -14.86
C ASP A 102 11.86 13.57 -15.79
N ILE A 103 11.44 12.45 -16.39
CA ILE A 103 12.28 11.66 -17.33
C ILE A 103 12.29 12.20 -18.77
N HIS A 104 11.45 13.18 -19.12
CA HIS A 104 11.36 13.74 -20.47
C HIS A 104 11.65 15.25 -20.50
N PRO A 105 12.94 15.67 -20.52
CA PRO A 105 13.36 17.07 -20.39
C PRO A 105 12.85 18.00 -21.51
N LEU A 106 12.48 17.43 -22.67
CA LEU A 106 11.90 18.18 -23.80
C LEU A 106 10.60 18.91 -23.40
N TYR A 107 9.81 18.36 -22.47
CA TYR A 107 8.60 19.00 -21.98
C TYR A 107 8.88 20.08 -20.94
N HIS A 108 10.03 20.03 -20.27
CA HIS A 108 10.42 21.03 -19.29
C HIS A 108 10.71 22.37 -19.99
N GLU A 109 11.47 22.33 -21.10
CA GLU A 109 11.72 23.50 -21.95
C GLU A 109 10.45 24.04 -22.59
N GLN A 110 9.57 23.17 -23.11
CA GLN A 110 8.29 23.60 -23.69
C GLN A 110 7.35 24.23 -22.66
N PHE A 111 7.32 23.70 -21.44
CA PHE A 111 6.51 24.24 -20.35
C PHE A 111 7.01 25.62 -19.90
N GLU A 112 8.33 25.81 -19.76
CA GLU A 112 8.93 27.12 -19.47
C GLU A 112 8.66 28.13 -20.58
N GLN A 113 8.75 27.71 -21.85
CA GLN A 113 8.41 28.55 -23.01
C GLN A 113 6.93 28.95 -23.02
N LEU A 114 6.02 28.07 -22.62
CA LEU A 114 4.59 28.40 -22.51
C LEU A 114 4.32 29.38 -21.36
N GLN A 115 5.00 29.26 -20.23
CA GLN A 115 4.84 30.20 -19.12
C GLN A 115 5.38 31.60 -19.45
N THR A 116 6.50 31.69 -20.16
CA THR A 116 7.12 32.95 -20.58
C THR A 116 6.41 33.65 -21.74
N ASN A 117 5.68 32.91 -22.58
CA ASN A 117 4.89 33.48 -23.68
C ASN A 117 3.49 33.99 -23.26
N VAL A 118 3.06 33.71 -22.02
CA VAL A 118 1.76 34.13 -21.49
C VAL A 118 1.90 35.33 -20.53
N SER A 119 3.13 35.73 -20.18
CA SER A 119 3.48 36.95 -19.43
C SER A 119 3.85 38.10 -20.35
#